data_AF-Q0GY37-F1
#
_entry.id   AF-Q0GY37-F1
#
_cell.length_a   1.000
_cell.length_b   1.000
_cell.length_c   1.000
_cell.angle_alpha   90.00
_cell.angle_beta   90.00
_cell.angle_gamma   90.00
#
_symmetry.space_group_name_H-M   'P 1'
#
loop_
_entity.id
_entity.type
_entity.pdbx_description
1 polymer ?
#
loop_
_entity_poly.entity_id
_entity_poly.type
_entity_poly.pdbx_seq_one_letter_code
_entity_poly.pdbx_strand_id
1 'polypeptide(L)'
;PEFPWYGYDAYRGWESRYHDLKVNLEGSKEYQVYCFNLHRHFPSKSTSIVKNWYQKIEGTEDSFKKNARTPRIGNGDLKRNISNVIYNGYKSNANGFMNGIEDLNAILVTQ
;
A
#
# COMPACT_ATOMS: atom_id res chain seq x y z
N PRO A 1 -21.82 3.25 -3.28
CA PRO A 1 -21.19 4.52 -3.74
C PRO A 1 -19.97 4.18 -4.62
N GLU A 2 -19.50 5.11 -5.45
CA GLU A 2 -18.38 4.87 -6.38
C GLU A 2 -17.04 4.64 -5.65
N PHE A 3 -16.85 5.27 -4.49
CA PHE A 3 -15.65 5.15 -3.64
C PHE A 3 -16.01 4.58 -2.25
N PRO A 4 -16.31 3.29 -2.12
CA PRO A 4 -16.82 2.73 -0.87
C PRO A 4 -15.72 2.29 0.11
N TRP A 5 -14.46 2.19 -0.34
CA TRP A 5 -13.37 1.69 0.51
C TRP A 5 -12.81 2.80 1.38
N TYR A 6 -12.70 2.56 2.68
CA TYR A 6 -12.02 3.47 3.60
C TYR A 6 -10.54 3.12 3.63
N GLY A 7 -9.68 4.07 3.28
CA GLY A 7 -8.23 3.96 3.43
C GLY A 7 -7.68 4.89 4.51
N TYR A 8 -6.75 4.39 5.31
CA TYR A 8 -6.21 5.12 6.46
C TYR A 8 -4.82 4.60 6.86
N ASP A 9 -4.12 5.41 7.63
CA ASP A 9 -2.90 5.01 8.33
C ASP A 9 -3.24 4.52 9.75
N ALA A 10 -2.97 3.24 10.04
CA ALA A 10 -3.19 2.63 11.34
C ALA A 10 -2.04 2.91 12.31
N TYR A 11 -0.89 3.42 11.85
CA TYR A 11 0.23 3.76 12.71
C TYR A 11 -0.10 4.97 13.60
N ARG A 12 0.03 4.76 14.92
CA ARG A 12 -0.29 5.78 15.94
C ARG A 12 0.93 6.42 16.57
N GLY A 13 2.14 5.96 16.24
CA GLY A 13 3.35 6.52 16.81
C GLY A 13 3.74 7.87 16.21
N TRP A 14 4.90 8.35 16.65
CA TRP A 14 5.43 9.68 16.36
C TRP A 14 6.53 9.67 15.29
N GLU A 15 7.12 8.51 14.97
CA GLU A 15 8.18 8.43 13.96
C GLU A 15 7.60 8.64 12.57
N SER A 16 8.01 9.72 11.90
CA SER A 16 7.45 10.14 10.61
C SER A 16 7.69 9.18 9.46
N ARG A 17 8.67 8.28 9.58
CA ARG A 17 8.99 7.27 8.55
C ARG A 17 8.04 6.07 8.57
N TYR A 18 7.37 5.83 9.69
CA TYR A 18 6.52 4.66 9.83
C TYR A 18 5.08 5.00 9.43
N HIS A 19 4.53 4.08 8.66
CA HIS A 19 3.13 4.04 8.26
C HIS A 19 2.67 2.60 8.34
N ASP A 20 1.40 2.39 8.68
CA ASP A 20 0.75 1.10 8.50
C ASP A 20 -0.57 1.30 7.76
N LEU A 21 -0.47 1.45 6.44
CA LEU A 21 -1.60 1.80 5.59
C LEU A 21 -2.53 0.60 5.41
N LYS A 22 -3.82 0.82 5.66
CA LYS A 22 -4.88 -0.19 5.50
C LYS A 22 -6.00 0.30 4.61
N VAL A 23 -6.75 -0.65 4.06
CA VAL A 23 -8.10 -0.41 3.54
C VAL A 23 -9.10 -1.42 4.11
N ASN A 24 -10.35 -0.99 4.31
CA ASN A 24 -11.47 -1.88 4.56
C ASN A 24 -12.76 -1.36 3.90
N LEU A 25 -13.79 -2.21 3.88
CA LEU A 25 -15.10 -1.89 3.37
C LEU A 25 -16.11 -2.01 4.51
N GLU A 26 -16.65 -0.87 4.98
CA GLU A 26 -17.72 -0.83 5.98
C GLU A 26 -17.42 -1.66 7.26
N GLY A 27 -16.19 -1.57 7.77
CA GLY A 27 -15.78 -2.31 8.97
C GLY A 27 -15.40 -3.77 8.71
N SER A 28 -15.30 -4.19 7.44
CA SER A 28 -14.76 -5.50 7.07
C SER A 28 -13.33 -5.71 7.56
N LYS A 29 -12.83 -6.93 7.34
CA LYS A 29 -11.41 -7.25 7.42
C LYS A 29 -10.55 -6.17 6.73
N GLU A 30 -9.48 -5.78 7.41
CA GLU A 30 -8.46 -4.87 6.90
C GLU A 30 -7.50 -5.59 5.94
N TYR A 31 -7.10 -4.88 4.90
CA TYR A 31 -6.07 -5.32 3.96
C TYR A 31 -4.86 -4.40 4.05
N GLN A 32 -3.66 -4.98 4.13
CA GLN A 32 -2.41 -4.21 4.00
C GLN A 32 -2.36 -3.58 2.62
N VAL A 33 -2.04 -2.29 2.57
CA VAL A 33 -1.78 -1.57 1.32
C VAL A 33 -0.48 -0.78 1.40
N TYR A 34 -0.04 -0.30 0.24
CA TYR A 34 1.15 0.52 0.08
C TYR A 34 0.81 1.74 -0.77
N CYS A 35 1.41 2.88 -0.46
CA CYS A 35 1.29 4.06 -1.29
C CYS A 35 2.13 3.87 -2.55
N PHE A 36 1.66 4.34 -3.71
CA PHE A 36 2.40 4.20 -4.97
C PHE A 36 2.65 5.54 -5.68
N ASN A 37 2.29 6.66 -5.03
CA ASN A 37 2.49 8.01 -5.56
C ASN A 37 3.22 8.88 -4.52
N LEU A 38 4.56 8.87 -4.58
CA LEU A 38 5.45 9.53 -3.61
C LEU A 38 5.21 11.04 -3.42
N HIS A 39 4.61 11.71 -4.41
CA HIS A 39 4.34 13.16 -4.36
C HIS A 39 2.95 13.52 -3.84
N ARG A 40 2.13 12.53 -3.45
CA ARG A 40 0.81 12.76 -2.85
C ARG A 40 0.88 12.54 -1.34
N HIS A 41 -0.03 13.17 -0.62
CA HIS A 41 -0.18 12.93 0.81
C HIS A 41 -0.55 11.47 1.08
N PHE A 42 0.03 10.90 2.14
CA PHE A 42 -0.44 9.64 2.69
C PHE A 42 -1.90 9.74 3.17
N PRO A 43 -2.63 8.61 3.25
CA PRO A 43 -3.92 8.56 3.91
C PRO A 43 -3.84 9.13 5.33
N SER A 44 -4.93 9.77 5.77
CA SER A 44 -5.01 10.29 7.13
C SER A 44 -4.96 9.16 8.15
N LYS A 45 -4.46 9.47 9.37
CA LYS A 45 -4.51 8.52 10.50
C LYS A 45 -5.94 8.06 10.76
N SER A 46 -6.11 6.83 11.28
CA SER A 46 -7.42 6.25 11.58
C SER A 46 -8.28 7.11 12.51
N THR A 47 -7.64 7.85 13.41
CA THR A 47 -8.27 8.77 14.38
C THR A 47 -8.62 10.15 13.81
N SER A 48 -8.19 10.45 12.58
CA SER A 48 -8.50 11.72 11.93
C SER A 48 -10.00 11.84 11.63
N ILE A 49 -10.50 13.07 11.72
CA ILE A 49 -11.83 13.45 11.22
C ILE A 49 -11.89 13.42 9.69
N VAL A 50 -10.74 13.61 9.02
CA VAL A 50 -10.63 13.52 7.56
C VAL A 50 -10.54 12.05 7.18
N LYS A 51 -11.47 11.61 6.33
CA LYS A 51 -11.54 10.24 5.81
C LYS A 51 -11.14 10.22 4.34
N ASN A 52 -10.31 9.25 3.95
CA ASN A 52 -9.89 9.05 2.57
C ASN A 52 -10.65 7.86 1.98
N TRP A 53 -11.44 8.12 0.93
CA TRP A 53 -12.29 7.12 0.28
C TRP A 53 -11.71 6.70 -1.07
N TYR A 54 -11.76 5.40 -1.35
CA TYR A 54 -11.11 4.77 -2.50
C TYR A 54 -12.09 3.89 -3.29
N GLN A 55 -11.77 3.75 -4.57
CA GLN A 55 -12.38 2.78 -5.47
C GLN A 55 -11.39 1.65 -5.69
N LYS A 56 -11.87 0.40 -5.59
CA LYS A 56 -11.06 -0.78 -5.93
C LYS A 56 -11.03 -0.93 -7.45
N ILE A 57 -9.84 -1.02 -8.00
CA ILE A 57 -9.59 -1.22 -9.44
C ILE A 57 -8.76 -2.50 -9.60
N GLU A 58 -8.93 -3.20 -10.72
CA GLU A 58 -8.10 -4.36 -11.04
C GLU A 58 -6.63 -3.96 -11.24
N GLY A 59 -5.69 -4.74 -10.68
CA GLY A 59 -4.25 -4.54 -10.80
C GLY A 59 -3.70 -5.06 -12.14
N THR A 60 -3.97 -4.33 -13.22
CA THR A 60 -3.44 -4.60 -14.56
C THR A 60 -2.26 -3.67 -14.87
N GLU A 61 -1.48 -4.00 -15.89
CA GLU A 61 -0.37 -3.14 -16.30
C GLU A 61 -0.86 -1.74 -16.71
N ASP A 62 -1.98 -1.68 -17.43
CA ASP A 62 -2.61 -0.42 -17.84
C ASP A 62 -3.12 0.39 -16.64
N SER A 63 -3.70 -0.27 -15.63
CA SER A 63 -4.16 0.45 -14.44
C SER A 63 -2.98 1.00 -13.64
N PHE A 64 -1.86 0.29 -13.54
CA PHE A 64 -0.64 0.82 -12.92
C PHE A 64 -0.07 2.00 -13.71
N LYS A 65 0.05 1.90 -15.04
CA LYS A 65 0.54 2.98 -15.89
C LYS A 65 -0.36 4.23 -15.83
N LYS A 66 -1.67 4.04 -15.82
CA LYS A 66 -2.65 5.15 -15.76
C LYS A 66 -2.63 5.89 -14.42
N ASN A 67 -2.43 5.17 -13.32
CA ASN A 67 -2.58 5.76 -11.98
C ASN A 67 -1.24 6.20 -11.35
N ALA A 68 -0.10 5.63 -11.76
CA ALA A 68 1.22 6.01 -11.26
C ALA A 68 1.75 7.25 -12.00
N ARG A 69 2.33 8.21 -11.25
CA ARG A 69 2.90 9.42 -11.85
C ARG A 69 4.14 9.14 -12.72
N THR A 70 5.06 8.30 -12.25
CA THR A 70 6.32 7.97 -12.90
C THR A 70 6.64 6.48 -12.77
N PRO A 71 5.91 5.60 -13.50
CA PRO A 71 6.16 4.15 -13.46
C PRO A 71 7.52 3.79 -14.09
N ARG A 72 8.24 2.82 -13.51
CA ARG A 72 9.50 2.29 -14.06
C ARG A 72 9.21 1.18 -15.08
N ILE A 73 9.20 1.53 -16.37
CA ILE A 73 8.80 0.63 -17.48
C ILE A 73 10.01 -0.05 -18.17
N GLY A 74 11.25 0.35 -17.85
CA GLY A 74 12.43 0.06 -18.69
C GLY A 74 12.81 -1.41 -18.94
N ASN A 75 12.61 -2.33 -17.98
CA ASN A 75 13.22 -3.67 -18.01
C ASN A 75 12.22 -4.85 -18.02
N GLY A 76 10.94 -4.62 -18.30
CA GLY A 76 9.95 -5.71 -18.42
C GLY A 76 8.56 -5.37 -17.88
N ASP A 77 7.81 -6.43 -17.56
CA ASP A 77 6.42 -6.40 -17.09
C ASP A 77 6.28 -5.74 -15.71
N LEU A 78 5.79 -4.49 -15.68
CA LEU A 78 5.56 -3.70 -14.48
C LEU A 78 4.65 -4.41 -13.48
N LYS A 79 3.59 -5.06 -13.97
CA LYS A 79 2.64 -5.80 -13.12
C LYS A 79 3.37 -6.95 -12.43
N ARG A 80 4.14 -7.75 -13.19
CA ARG A 80 4.93 -8.86 -12.63
C ARG A 80 5.90 -8.39 -11.55
N ASN A 81 6.60 -7.28 -11.80
CA ASN A 81 7.57 -6.73 -10.85
C ASN A 81 6.89 -6.28 -9.55
N ILE A 82 5.78 -5.55 -9.63
CA ILE A 82 5.00 -5.15 -8.45
C ILE A 82 4.50 -6.39 -7.70
N SER A 83 3.92 -7.37 -8.41
CA SER A 83 3.43 -8.61 -7.80
C SER A 83 4.53 -9.37 -7.08
N ASN A 84 5.72 -9.48 -7.66
CA ASN A 84 6.86 -10.16 -7.03
C ASN A 84 7.35 -9.46 -5.77
N VAL A 85 7.38 -8.12 -5.76
CA VAL A 85 7.73 -7.35 -4.56
C VAL A 85 6.70 -7.58 -3.46
N ILE A 86 5.41 -7.44 -3.75
CA ILE A 86 4.34 -7.63 -2.76
C ILE A 86 4.30 -9.08 -2.23
N TYR A 87 4.53 -10.07 -3.10
CA TYR A 87 4.55 -11.49 -2.73
C TYR A 87 5.72 -11.86 -1.82
N ASN A 88 6.88 -11.21 -1.99
CA ASN A 88 8.06 -11.42 -1.15
C ASN A 88 8.17 -10.45 0.02
N GLY A 89 7.42 -9.35 -0.02
CA GLY A 89 7.39 -8.33 1.01
C GLY A 89 6.42 -8.63 2.15
N TYR A 90 6.22 -7.65 3.01
CA TYR A 90 5.34 -7.78 4.15
C TYR A 90 3.85 -7.83 3.71
N LYS A 91 3.00 -8.72 4.22
CA LYS A 91 3.26 -9.82 5.17
C LYS A 91 3.40 -11.18 4.49
N SER A 92 3.30 -11.23 3.15
CA SER A 92 3.34 -12.49 2.39
C SER A 92 4.66 -13.23 2.61
N ASN A 93 5.79 -12.53 2.46
CA ASN A 93 7.13 -13.00 2.79
C ASN A 93 7.44 -14.41 2.27
N ALA A 94 7.03 -14.71 1.03
CA ALA A 94 6.98 -16.08 0.53
C ALA A 94 8.36 -16.78 0.49
N ASN A 95 9.44 -16.02 0.36
CA ASN A 95 10.82 -16.54 0.36
C ASN A 95 11.63 -16.14 1.62
N GLY A 96 10.97 -15.65 2.67
CA GLY A 96 11.62 -15.37 3.96
C GLY A 96 12.54 -14.13 3.98
N PHE A 97 12.48 -13.25 2.98
CA PHE A 97 13.32 -12.05 2.91
C PHE A 97 13.07 -11.06 4.06
N MET A 98 11.88 -11.10 4.66
CA MET A 98 11.50 -10.25 5.79
C MET A 98 11.70 -10.94 7.15
N ASN A 99 12.31 -12.13 7.19
CA ASN A 99 12.55 -12.85 8.45
C ASN A 99 13.48 -12.05 9.38
N GLY A 100 13.09 -11.92 10.64
CA GLY A 100 13.84 -11.16 11.65
C GLY A 100 13.70 -9.65 11.54
N ILE A 101 12.91 -9.14 10.59
CA ILE A 101 12.60 -7.70 10.48
C ILE A 101 11.27 -7.44 11.20
N GLU A 102 11.26 -6.45 12.11
CA GLU A 102 10.04 -6.02 12.81
C GLU A 102 8.98 -5.49 11.83
N ASP A 103 7.69 -5.67 12.14
CA ASP A 103 6.57 -5.39 11.22
C ASP A 103 6.64 -3.99 10.58
N LEU A 104 6.86 -2.91 11.35
CA LEU A 104 6.95 -1.55 10.80
C LEU A 104 8.17 -1.33 9.91
N ASN A 105 9.29 -1.98 10.25
CA ASN A 105 10.49 -1.97 9.42
C ASN A 105 10.27 -2.78 8.13
N ALA A 106 9.58 -3.91 8.19
CA ALA A 106 9.26 -4.74 7.03
C ALA A 106 8.26 -4.04 6.08
N ILE A 107 7.30 -3.30 6.63
CA ILE A 107 6.41 -2.42 5.85
C ILE A 107 7.23 -1.34 5.15
N LEU A 108 8.14 -0.67 5.86
CA LEU A 108 9.01 0.36 5.30
C LEU A 108 9.94 -0.18 4.21
N VAL A 109 10.46 -1.41 4.34
CA VAL A 109 11.28 -2.07 3.31
C VAL A 109 10.45 -2.45 2.08
N THR A 110 9.17 -2.79 2.26
CA THR A 110 8.27 -3.16 1.15
C THR A 110 7.73 -1.95 0.40
N GLN A 111 7.60 -0.81 1.08
CA GLN A 111 7.11 0.47 0.57
C GLN A 111 8.10 1.15 -0.38
#